data_AF-A0AAX0WI87-F1
#
_entry.id   AF-A0AAX0WI87-F1
#
_cell.length_a   1.000
_cell.length_b   1.000
_cell.length_c   1.000
_cell.angle_alpha   90.00
_cell.angle_beta   90.00
_cell.angle_gamma   90.00
#
_symmetry.space_group_name_H-M   'P 1'
#
loop_
_entity.id
_entity.type
_entity.pdbx_description
1 polymer ?
#
loop_
_entity_poly.entity_id
_entity_poly.type
_entity_poly.pdbx_seq_one_letter_code
_entity_poly.pdbx_strand_id
1 'polypeptide(L)'
;MKINICPELWEKYLGKWNFSIFLDYCLEIKRNRKSISIDIFDILRDEKCVLIPIKLSDEYLSFWMRSSWTNIKFSIFQHLKNETLIVDFLDCDIYKKTFPVQINQSHKYIVDFNASKMPKWIYGTWQTTDGLEYMNISRDDTNLSIALWSDFGDIPPTQNRSFRKIISVYDIDSFNIKMIVKGYDYSNKIREIVILFDSHAKEVRLIYSRSVEAKRI
;
A
#
# COMPACT_ATOMS: atom_id res chain seq x y z
N MET A 1 5.58 1.36 56.06
CA MET A 1 4.66 0.77 55.06
C MET A 1 5.45 0.55 53.78
N LYS A 2 5.81 -0.69 53.43
CA LYS A 2 6.48 -0.98 52.15
C LYS A 2 5.42 -0.92 51.06
N ILE A 3 5.49 0.10 50.20
CA ILE A 3 4.65 0.18 49.01
C ILE A 3 5.18 -0.90 48.06
N ASN A 4 4.49 -2.04 48.00
CA ASN A 4 4.68 -2.99 46.92
C ASN A 4 4.16 -2.32 45.64
N ILE A 5 5.07 -1.79 44.83
CA ILE A 5 4.77 -1.44 43.44
C ILE A 5 4.57 -2.77 42.74
N CYS A 6 3.31 -3.21 42.64
CA CYS A 6 2.95 -4.34 41.80
C CYS A 6 3.35 -3.97 40.37
N PRO A 7 4.25 -4.70 39.70
CA PRO A 7 4.51 -4.47 38.28
C PRO A 7 3.17 -4.56 37.56
N GLU A 8 2.79 -3.53 36.81
CA GLU A 8 1.49 -3.51 36.13
C GLU A 8 1.39 -4.80 35.29
N LEU A 9 0.49 -5.71 35.68
CA LEU A 9 0.29 -7.00 35.01
C LEU A 9 -0.22 -6.69 33.60
N TRP A 10 0.61 -6.96 32.60
CA TRP A 10 0.26 -6.86 31.20
C TRP A 10 -0.48 -8.11 30.77
N GLU A 11 -1.72 -7.97 30.33
CA GLU A 11 -2.44 -9.03 29.64
C GLU A 11 -1.92 -9.12 28.20
N LYS A 12 -1.51 -10.31 27.78
CA LYS A 12 -0.90 -10.56 26.47
C LYS A 12 -1.87 -11.32 25.57
N TYR A 13 -2.21 -10.73 24.44
CA TYR A 13 -2.97 -11.36 23.36
C TYR A 13 -2.01 -11.66 22.22
N LEU A 14 -1.85 -12.95 21.90
CA LEU A 14 -1.05 -13.44 20.78
C LEU A 14 -1.99 -14.02 19.74
N GLY A 15 -1.99 -13.44 18.55
CA GLY A 15 -2.60 -14.06 17.37
C GLY A 15 -1.52 -14.38 16.37
N LYS A 16 -1.40 -15.67 15.99
CA LYS A 16 -0.72 -16.05 14.75
C LYS A 16 -1.72 -15.97 13.62
N TRP A 17 -1.35 -15.27 12.57
CA TRP A 17 -2.23 -15.03 11.44
C TRP A 17 -1.38 -15.17 10.18
N ASN A 18 -1.81 -16.03 9.26
CA ASN A 18 -1.16 -16.21 7.98
C ASN A 18 -1.83 -15.23 7.01
N PHE A 19 -1.12 -14.17 6.65
CA PHE A 19 -1.73 -13.02 5.99
C PHE A 19 -1.60 -13.03 4.45
N SER A 20 -0.68 -13.82 3.88
CA SER A 20 -0.68 -14.22 2.46
C SER A 20 0.35 -15.35 2.24
N ILE A 21 0.44 -15.89 1.01
CA ILE A 21 1.45 -16.90 0.61
C ILE A 21 2.91 -16.42 0.82
N PHE A 22 3.13 -15.11 1.03
CA PHE A 22 4.49 -14.52 1.08
C PHE A 22 4.84 -13.80 2.37
N LEU A 23 3.91 -13.67 3.33
CA LEU A 23 4.08 -12.78 4.49
C LEU A 23 3.48 -13.40 5.77
N ASP A 24 4.34 -14.05 6.56
CA ASP A 24 3.99 -14.55 7.90
C ASP A 24 4.29 -13.46 8.94
N TYR A 25 3.26 -12.74 9.41
CA TYR A 25 3.40 -11.75 10.47
C TYR A 25 2.75 -12.25 11.78
N CYS A 26 3.40 -11.96 12.91
CA CYS A 26 2.84 -12.17 14.25
C CYS A 26 2.39 -10.82 14.82
N LEU A 27 1.11 -10.69 15.17
CA LEU A 27 0.58 -9.52 15.88
C LEU A 27 0.52 -9.83 17.37
N GLU A 28 1.17 -8.98 18.15
CA GLU A 28 1.18 -9.05 19.61
C GLU A 28 0.53 -7.78 20.17
N ILE A 29 -0.55 -7.95 20.93
CA ILE A 29 -1.21 -6.85 21.64
C ILE A 29 -1.07 -7.11 23.13
N LYS A 30 -0.46 -6.17 23.85
CA LYS A 30 -0.38 -6.19 25.31
C LYS A 30 -1.20 -5.03 25.85
N ARG A 31 -1.98 -5.25 26.89
CA ARG A 31 -2.70 -4.16 27.57
C ARG A 31 -2.47 -4.19 29.07
N ASN A 32 -2.54 -3.03 29.68
CA ASN A 32 -2.74 -2.88 31.12
C ASN A 32 -3.83 -1.81 31.37
N ARG A 33 -4.07 -1.44 32.63
CA ARG A 33 -5.14 -0.48 32.98
C ARG A 33 -4.96 0.93 32.40
N LYS A 34 -3.74 1.30 31.99
CA LYS A 34 -3.39 2.67 31.56
C LYS A 34 -2.87 2.75 30.13
N SER A 35 -2.53 1.63 29.53
CA SER A 35 -1.79 1.61 28.28
C SER A 35 -2.03 0.34 27.47
N ILE A 36 -1.82 0.48 26.16
CA ILE A 36 -1.84 -0.59 25.18
C ILE A 36 -0.53 -0.53 24.40
N SER A 37 0.07 -1.70 24.16
CA SER A 37 1.23 -1.90 23.31
C SER A 37 0.81 -2.81 22.16
N ILE A 38 1.20 -2.43 20.95
CA ILE A 38 0.92 -3.18 19.73
C ILE A 38 2.26 -3.37 19.03
N ASP A 39 2.62 -4.62 18.80
CA ASP A 39 3.86 -5.01 18.15
C ASP A 39 3.53 -5.96 16.99
N ILE A 40 4.22 -5.80 15.86
CA ILE A 40 4.16 -6.76 14.76
C ILE A 40 5.56 -7.29 14.49
N PHE A 41 5.67 -8.60 14.26
CA PHE A 41 6.91 -9.27 13.92
C PHE A 41 6.78 -9.96 12.58
N ASP A 42 7.76 -9.78 11.70
CA ASP A 42 7.92 -10.60 10.51
C ASP A 42 8.58 -11.92 10.94
N ILE A 43 7.83 -13.02 10.83
CA ILE A 43 8.25 -14.34 11.29
C ILE A 43 9.35 -14.91 10.37
N LEU A 44 9.28 -14.63 9.07
CA LEU A 44 10.25 -15.14 8.10
C LEU A 44 11.62 -14.48 8.27
N ARG A 45 11.64 -13.23 8.75
CA ARG A 45 12.84 -12.42 8.91
C ARG A 45 13.33 -12.30 10.34
N ASP A 46 12.57 -12.82 11.30
CA ASP A 46 12.84 -12.66 12.73
C ASP A 46 13.10 -11.19 13.10
N GLU A 47 12.29 -10.29 12.55
CA GLU A 47 12.41 -8.84 12.78
C GLU A 47 11.14 -8.25 13.37
N LYS A 48 11.32 -7.22 14.20
CA LYS A 48 10.23 -6.41 14.72
C LYS A 48 9.93 -5.29 13.72
N CYS A 49 8.70 -5.25 13.22
CA CYS A 49 8.23 -4.18 12.37
C CYS A 49 8.10 -2.86 13.15
N VAL A 50 8.44 -1.75 12.50
CA VAL A 50 8.23 -0.41 13.05
C VAL A 50 6.80 0.02 12.74
N LEU A 51 6.04 0.40 13.78
CA LEU A 51 4.68 0.93 13.62
C LEU A 51 4.69 2.45 13.77
N ILE A 52 4.21 3.15 12.75
CA ILE A 52 4.03 4.60 12.74
C ILE A 52 2.54 4.87 12.77
N PRO A 53 1.99 5.50 13.83
CA PRO A 53 0.56 5.74 13.94
C PRO A 53 0.06 6.69 12.86
N ILE A 54 -1.06 6.35 12.23
CA ILE A 54 -1.79 7.18 11.26
C ILE A 54 -3.03 7.78 11.93
N LYS A 55 -3.83 6.94 12.60
CA LYS A 55 -5.02 7.37 13.35
C LYS A 55 -5.23 6.47 14.56
N LEU A 56 -5.50 7.09 15.70
CA LEU A 56 -5.83 6.43 16.95
C LEU A 56 -7.18 6.98 17.39
N SER A 57 -8.21 6.15 17.40
CA SER A 57 -9.57 6.53 17.77
C SER A 57 -10.28 5.36 18.42
N ASP A 58 -11.39 5.65 19.09
CA ASP A 58 -12.22 4.62 19.73
C ASP A 58 -12.86 3.66 18.70
N GLU A 59 -13.03 4.10 17.46
CA GLU A 59 -13.58 3.28 16.37
C GLU A 59 -12.53 2.30 15.81
N TYR A 60 -11.31 2.79 15.58
CA TYR A 60 -10.21 2.00 15.04
C TYR A 60 -8.84 2.64 15.27
N LEU A 61 -7.82 1.78 15.21
CA LEU A 61 -6.40 2.15 15.19
C LEU A 61 -5.83 1.86 13.81
N SER A 62 -4.99 2.74 13.27
CA SER A 62 -4.37 2.57 11.96
C SER A 62 -2.91 3.01 12.00
N PHE A 63 -2.05 2.23 11.35
CA PHE A 63 -0.59 2.36 11.38
C PHE A 63 0.01 2.14 10.00
N TRP A 64 1.13 2.80 9.74
CA TRP A 64 2.12 2.38 8.76
C TRP A 64 3.06 1.39 9.44
N MET A 65 3.00 0.13 9.03
CA MET A 65 3.97 -0.90 9.41
C MET A 65 5.13 -0.85 8.42
N ARG A 66 6.37 -0.79 8.92
CA ARG A 66 7.59 -0.90 8.12
C ARG A 66 8.38 -2.14 8.53
N SER A 67 8.73 -2.99 7.57
CA SER A 67 9.65 -4.11 7.72
C SER A 67 10.80 -3.97 6.71
N SER A 68 11.78 -4.87 6.75
CA SER A 68 12.87 -4.92 5.77
C SER A 68 12.38 -5.19 4.35
N TRP A 69 11.21 -5.83 4.21
CA TRP A 69 10.64 -6.21 2.92
C TRP A 69 9.53 -5.29 2.47
N THR A 70 8.61 -4.90 3.35
CA THR A 70 7.39 -4.21 2.93
C THR A 70 6.99 -3.10 3.89
N ASN A 71 6.13 -2.21 3.41
CA ASN A 71 5.54 -1.13 4.19
C ASN A 71 4.05 -1.30 3.98
N ILE A 72 3.32 -1.76 4.98
CA ILE A 72 1.91 -2.11 4.85
C ILE A 72 1.11 -1.17 5.73
N LYS A 73 -0.01 -0.68 5.21
CA LYS A 73 -0.97 0.00 6.09
C LYS A 73 -1.76 -1.08 6.81
N PHE A 74 -1.76 -1.01 8.12
CA PHE A 74 -2.43 -1.96 8.98
C PHE A 74 -3.45 -1.21 9.84
N SER A 75 -4.66 -1.76 9.97
CA SER A 75 -5.71 -1.18 10.80
C SER A 75 -6.36 -2.24 11.69
N ILE A 76 -6.66 -1.88 12.93
CA ILE A 76 -7.33 -2.72 13.92
C ILE A 76 -8.69 -2.10 14.22
N PHE A 77 -9.74 -2.90 14.10
CA PHE A 77 -11.12 -2.54 14.39
C PHE A 77 -11.66 -3.42 15.50
N GLN A 78 -12.55 -2.87 16.31
CA GLN A 78 -13.34 -3.66 17.24
C GLN A 78 -14.51 -4.33 16.50
N HIS A 79 -14.68 -5.64 16.65
CA HIS A 79 -15.88 -6.33 16.17
C HIS A 79 -16.85 -6.56 17.33
N LEU A 80 -17.71 -5.56 17.55
CA LEU A 80 -18.63 -5.46 18.68
C LEU A 80 -19.54 -6.68 18.89
N LYS A 81 -19.87 -7.41 17.81
CA LYS A 81 -20.82 -8.52 17.87
C LYS A 81 -20.22 -9.84 18.38
N ASN A 82 -18.93 -10.06 18.16
CA ASN A 82 -18.27 -11.33 18.52
C ASN A 82 -17.18 -11.13 19.58
N GLU A 83 -17.05 -9.92 20.15
CA GLU A 83 -15.97 -9.56 21.08
C GLU A 83 -14.56 -9.86 20.54
N THR A 84 -14.41 -9.83 19.20
CA THR A 84 -13.14 -10.07 18.52
C THR A 84 -12.54 -8.76 17.98
N LEU A 85 -11.26 -8.80 17.64
CA LEU A 85 -10.61 -7.75 16.86
C LEU A 85 -10.63 -8.16 15.37
N ILE A 86 -10.98 -7.22 14.50
CA ILE A 86 -10.75 -7.36 13.06
C ILE A 86 -9.46 -6.63 12.73
N VAL A 87 -8.62 -7.30 11.97
CA VAL A 87 -7.36 -6.75 11.47
C VAL A 87 -7.47 -6.64 9.96
N ASP A 88 -7.32 -5.42 9.42
CA ASP A 88 -7.30 -5.14 7.99
C ASP A 88 -5.89 -4.71 7.58
N PHE A 89 -5.31 -5.43 6.63
CA PHE A 89 -4.08 -5.01 5.96
C PHE A 89 -4.46 -4.45 4.60
N LEU A 90 -4.07 -3.21 4.35
CA LEU A 90 -4.10 -2.64 3.02
C LEU A 90 -2.78 -3.06 2.35
N ASP A 91 -2.87 -4.09 1.51
CA ASP A 91 -1.73 -4.59 0.76
C ASP A 91 -1.06 -3.44 -0.01
N CYS A 92 0.25 -3.35 0.20
CA CYS A 92 1.12 -2.49 -0.57
C CYS A 92 1.86 -3.39 -1.55
N ASP A 93 1.60 -3.21 -2.85
CA ASP A 93 2.39 -3.91 -3.84
C ASP A 93 3.75 -3.23 -3.97
N ILE A 94 4.80 -4.04 -4.03
CA ILE A 94 6.15 -3.55 -4.31
C ILE A 94 6.44 -3.78 -5.76
N TYR A 95 6.93 -2.72 -6.40
CA TYR A 95 7.26 -2.72 -7.79
C TYR A 95 8.77 -2.90 -7.99
N LYS A 96 9.13 -3.86 -8.83
CA LYS A 96 10.50 -4.08 -9.31
C LYS A 96 10.62 -3.54 -10.72
N LYS A 97 11.78 -2.98 -11.04
CA LYS A 97 12.04 -2.45 -12.37
C LYS A 97 12.14 -3.60 -13.37
N THR A 98 11.48 -3.47 -14.51
CA THR A 98 11.43 -4.51 -15.53
C THR A 98 11.76 -3.94 -16.91
N PHE A 99 11.78 -4.80 -17.91
CA PHE A 99 12.08 -4.40 -19.28
C PHE A 99 11.07 -3.36 -19.78
N PRO A 100 11.53 -2.38 -20.60
CA PRO A 100 10.63 -1.42 -21.21
C PRO A 100 9.56 -2.12 -22.02
N VAL A 101 8.34 -1.61 -21.90
CA VAL A 101 7.18 -2.12 -22.61
C VAL A 101 6.62 -0.97 -23.45
N GLN A 102 6.37 -1.23 -24.73
CA GLN A 102 5.68 -0.24 -25.57
C GLN A 102 4.23 -0.11 -25.11
N ILE A 103 3.82 1.14 -24.88
CA ILE A 103 2.50 1.51 -24.40
C ILE A 103 1.91 2.53 -25.37
N ASN A 104 0.74 2.21 -25.91
CA ASN A 104 -0.02 3.11 -26.77
C ASN A 104 -0.34 4.41 -26.02
N GLN A 105 -0.24 5.56 -26.70
CA GLN A 105 -0.58 6.87 -26.15
C GLN A 105 -2.00 6.92 -25.56
N SER A 106 -2.97 6.19 -26.13
CA SER A 106 -4.34 6.13 -25.61
C SER A 106 -4.46 5.57 -24.18
N HIS A 107 -3.43 4.86 -23.71
CA HIS A 107 -3.39 4.27 -22.37
C HIS A 107 -2.52 5.06 -21.39
N LYS A 108 -1.92 6.17 -21.84
CA LYS A 108 -1.14 7.06 -20.99
C LYS A 108 -2.02 8.19 -20.46
N TYR A 109 -1.88 8.48 -19.19
CA TYR A 109 -2.36 9.72 -18.59
C TYR A 109 -1.21 10.73 -18.57
N ILE A 110 -1.45 11.93 -19.09
CA ILE A 110 -0.46 13.00 -19.17
C ILE A 110 -0.79 14.03 -18.10
N VAL A 111 0.19 14.35 -17.27
CA VAL A 111 0.12 15.42 -16.27
C VAL A 111 1.04 16.55 -16.73
N ASP A 112 0.48 17.76 -16.87
CA ASP A 112 1.26 18.99 -17.01
C ASP A 112 1.95 19.29 -15.67
N PHE A 113 3.22 18.90 -15.58
CA PHE A 113 4.02 18.96 -14.38
C PHE A 113 5.48 18.95 -14.79
N ASN A 114 6.27 19.89 -14.26
CA ASN A 114 7.71 19.92 -14.51
C ASN A 114 8.39 18.64 -14.00
N ALA A 115 8.49 17.66 -14.88
CA ALA A 115 8.98 16.34 -14.57
C ALA A 115 10.44 16.37 -14.12
N SER A 116 11.20 17.45 -14.41
CA SER A 116 12.57 17.61 -13.90
C SER A 116 12.66 17.59 -12.37
N LYS A 117 11.56 17.84 -11.65
CA LYS A 117 11.49 17.79 -10.18
C LYS A 117 11.41 16.38 -9.60
N MET A 118 11.14 15.36 -10.43
CA MET A 118 11.02 13.98 -9.95
C MET A 118 12.38 13.28 -9.84
N PRO A 119 12.55 12.33 -8.92
CA PRO A 119 13.76 11.53 -8.84
C PRO A 119 13.98 10.70 -10.11
N LYS A 120 15.13 10.84 -10.78
CA LYS A 120 15.40 10.17 -12.08
C LYS A 120 15.22 8.65 -12.06
N TRP A 121 15.39 8.02 -10.91
CA TRP A 121 15.33 6.57 -10.78
C TRP A 121 13.89 6.01 -10.92
N ILE A 122 12.85 6.83 -10.75
CA ILE A 122 11.45 6.38 -10.85
C ILE A 122 11.02 6.12 -12.30
N TYR A 123 11.72 6.66 -13.30
CA TYR A 123 11.31 6.51 -14.69
C TYR A 123 11.61 5.12 -15.23
N GLY A 124 10.67 4.56 -15.97
CA GLY A 124 10.77 3.25 -16.60
C GLY A 124 9.51 2.44 -16.41
N THR A 125 9.60 1.16 -16.78
CA THR A 125 8.55 0.18 -16.53
C THR A 125 8.85 -0.57 -15.24
N TRP A 126 7.80 -0.76 -14.47
CA TRP A 126 7.80 -1.43 -13.20
C TRP A 126 6.75 -2.53 -13.21
N GLN A 127 7.00 -3.59 -12.47
CA GLN A 127 6.11 -4.73 -12.31
C GLN A 127 6.01 -5.10 -10.84
N THR A 128 4.82 -5.47 -10.37
CA THR A 128 4.65 -6.00 -9.02
C THR A 128 5.42 -7.29 -8.80
N THR A 129 5.77 -7.57 -7.56
CA THR A 129 6.53 -8.79 -7.21
C THR A 129 5.82 -10.09 -7.52
N ASP A 130 4.48 -10.10 -7.53
CA ASP A 130 3.65 -11.23 -7.94
C ASP A 130 3.52 -11.38 -9.46
N GLY A 131 3.99 -10.38 -10.21
CA GLY A 131 4.02 -10.35 -11.67
C GLY A 131 2.73 -9.91 -12.35
N LEU A 132 1.68 -9.56 -11.60
CA LEU A 132 0.33 -9.34 -12.14
C LEU A 132 0.06 -7.91 -12.61
N GLU A 133 0.61 -6.91 -11.93
CA GLU A 133 0.38 -5.49 -12.22
C GLU A 133 1.66 -4.81 -12.70
N TYR A 134 1.47 -3.85 -13.58
CA TYR A 134 2.54 -3.12 -14.21
C TYR A 134 2.24 -1.64 -14.24
N MET A 135 3.32 -0.87 -14.21
CA MET A 135 3.29 0.57 -14.24
C MET A 135 4.39 1.08 -15.15
N ASN A 136 4.10 2.16 -15.88
CA ASN A 136 5.13 2.93 -16.54
C ASN A 136 5.05 4.38 -16.08
N ILE A 137 6.19 4.91 -15.67
CA ILE A 137 6.38 6.34 -15.40
C ILE A 137 7.40 6.83 -16.40
N SER A 138 7.00 7.73 -17.29
CA SER A 138 7.88 8.35 -18.27
C SER A 138 7.73 9.87 -18.22
N ARG A 139 8.71 10.57 -18.78
CA ARG A 139 8.69 12.02 -18.87
C ARG A 139 9.08 12.51 -20.25
N ASP A 140 8.57 13.67 -20.60
CA ASP A 140 9.19 14.57 -21.57
C ASP A 140 9.71 15.82 -20.83
N ASP A 141 10.07 16.88 -21.56
CA ASP A 141 10.62 18.11 -20.98
C ASP A 141 9.63 18.87 -20.09
N THR A 142 8.33 18.63 -20.27
CA THR A 142 7.25 19.42 -19.67
C THR A 142 6.21 18.59 -18.92
N ASN A 143 6.11 17.29 -19.20
CA ASN A 143 5.02 16.45 -18.74
C ASN A 143 5.52 15.15 -18.11
N LEU A 144 4.70 14.65 -17.19
CA LEU A 144 4.80 13.29 -16.66
C LEU A 144 3.73 12.42 -17.33
N SER A 145 4.13 11.25 -17.81
CA SER A 145 3.24 10.24 -18.38
C SER A 145 3.16 9.02 -17.46
N ILE A 146 1.95 8.58 -17.13
CA ILE A 146 1.69 7.44 -16.25
C ILE A 146 0.75 6.45 -16.96
N ALA A 147 1.07 5.17 -16.88
CA ALA A 147 0.18 4.09 -17.32
C ALA A 147 0.20 2.94 -16.31
N LEU A 148 -0.96 2.33 -16.07
CA LEU A 148 -1.16 1.20 -15.17
C LEU A 148 -1.95 0.10 -15.88
N TRP A 149 -1.52 -1.15 -15.79
CA TRP A 149 -2.22 -2.29 -16.39
C TRP A 149 -1.93 -3.60 -15.69
N SER A 150 -2.84 -4.54 -15.84
CA SER A 150 -2.66 -5.92 -15.40
C SER A 150 -2.36 -6.82 -16.61
N ASP A 151 -1.53 -7.85 -16.41
CA ASP A 151 -1.25 -8.89 -17.40
C ASP A 151 -1.61 -10.26 -16.82
N PHE A 152 -2.76 -10.79 -17.23
CA PHE A 152 -3.24 -12.11 -16.84
C PHE A 152 -2.94 -13.04 -18.02
N GLY A 153 -1.86 -13.81 -17.92
CA GLY A 153 -1.11 -14.47 -19.02
C GLY A 153 -1.84 -15.43 -19.98
N ASP A 154 -3.17 -15.42 -20.06
CA ASP A 154 -3.97 -16.34 -20.88
C ASP A 154 -4.43 -15.74 -22.23
N ILE A 155 -4.06 -14.51 -22.58
CA ILE A 155 -4.48 -13.84 -23.83
C ILE A 155 -3.26 -13.22 -24.54
N PRO A 156 -3.11 -13.36 -25.87
CA PRO A 156 -1.93 -12.88 -26.59
C PRO A 156 -1.58 -11.41 -26.26
N PRO A 157 -0.26 -11.10 -26.07
CA PRO A 157 0.24 -9.85 -25.48
C PRO A 157 -0.13 -8.54 -26.21
N THR A 158 -0.76 -8.64 -27.37
CA THR A 158 -1.01 -7.53 -28.29
C THR A 158 -2.45 -7.01 -28.25
N GLN A 159 -3.39 -7.67 -27.56
CA GLN A 159 -4.81 -7.28 -27.67
C GLN A 159 -5.58 -7.04 -26.37
N ASN A 160 -5.17 -7.53 -25.19
CA ASN A 160 -5.94 -7.26 -23.95
C ASN A 160 -5.04 -7.14 -22.70
N ARG A 161 -4.21 -6.11 -22.64
CA ARG A 161 -3.77 -5.60 -21.32
C ARG A 161 -4.96 -4.88 -20.70
N SER A 162 -5.32 -5.25 -19.48
CA SER A 162 -6.40 -4.59 -18.73
C SER A 162 -5.89 -3.27 -18.19
N PHE A 163 -5.82 -2.24 -19.05
CA PHE A 163 -5.37 -0.91 -18.65
C PHE A 163 -6.36 -0.28 -17.67
N ARG A 164 -5.83 0.27 -16.58
CA ARG A 164 -6.61 1.05 -15.62
C ARG A 164 -6.78 2.45 -16.18
N LYS A 165 -8.01 2.94 -16.25
CA LYS A 165 -8.27 4.32 -16.67
C LYS A 165 -7.96 5.26 -15.49
N ILE A 166 -6.89 6.04 -15.60
CA ILE A 166 -6.60 7.12 -14.66
C ILE A 166 -7.58 8.27 -14.95
N ILE A 167 -8.38 8.63 -13.95
CA ILE A 167 -9.38 9.69 -14.03
C ILE A 167 -8.72 11.04 -13.75
N SER A 168 -7.98 11.10 -12.65
CA SER A 168 -7.29 12.31 -12.22
C SER A 168 -6.03 11.96 -11.44
N VAL A 169 -5.02 12.81 -11.58
CA VAL A 169 -3.87 12.88 -10.69
C VAL A 169 -3.98 14.21 -9.96
N TYR A 170 -4.13 14.16 -8.64
CA TYR A 170 -4.48 15.36 -7.86
C TYR A 170 -3.38 15.78 -6.88
N ASP A 171 -2.36 14.95 -6.68
CA ASP A 171 -1.20 15.25 -5.84
C ASP A 171 0.05 14.59 -6.41
N ILE A 172 1.13 15.36 -6.52
CA ILE A 172 2.40 14.94 -7.10
C ILE A 172 3.53 15.68 -6.41
N ASP A 173 4.45 14.93 -5.80
CA ASP A 173 5.69 15.47 -5.24
C ASP A 173 6.86 14.48 -5.38
N SER A 174 8.02 14.83 -4.82
CA SER A 174 9.23 14.00 -4.91
C SER A 174 9.15 12.66 -4.16
N PHE A 175 8.09 12.43 -3.40
CA PHE A 175 7.86 11.25 -2.56
C PHE A 175 6.66 10.42 -3.00
N ASN A 176 5.69 10.98 -3.70
CA ASN A 176 4.47 10.26 -4.07
C ASN A 176 3.71 10.86 -5.25
N ILE A 177 2.80 10.03 -5.79
CA ILE A 177 1.75 10.43 -6.72
C ILE A 177 0.42 9.87 -6.21
N LYS A 178 -0.59 10.71 -6.08
CA LYS A 178 -1.96 10.28 -5.73
C LYS A 178 -2.91 10.48 -6.89
N MET A 179 -3.71 9.46 -7.16
CA MET A 179 -4.57 9.42 -8.32
C MET A 179 -5.86 8.66 -8.07
N ILE A 180 -6.89 9.04 -8.81
CA ILE A 180 -8.13 8.29 -8.91
C ILE A 180 -8.09 7.46 -10.17
N VAL A 181 -8.33 6.17 -10.05
CA VAL A 181 -8.39 5.23 -11.17
C VAL A 181 -9.73 4.53 -11.21
N LYS A 182 -10.14 4.14 -12.41
CA LYS A 182 -11.23 3.20 -12.66
C LYS A 182 -10.64 1.86 -13.07
N GLY A 183 -10.94 0.82 -12.31
CA GLY A 183 -10.54 -0.56 -12.63
C GLY A 183 -11.20 -1.06 -13.92
N TYR A 184 -10.55 -2.03 -14.56
CA TYR A 184 -11.08 -2.71 -15.75
C TYR A 184 -12.07 -3.84 -15.39
N ASP A 185 -11.92 -4.47 -14.21
CA ASP A 185 -12.73 -5.61 -13.79
C ASP A 185 -14.21 -5.28 -13.60
N TYR A 186 -15.05 -6.32 -13.76
CA TYR A 186 -16.52 -6.40 -13.66
C TYR A 186 -17.23 -5.53 -12.59
N SER A 187 -16.50 -5.06 -11.57
CA SER A 187 -17.04 -4.21 -10.52
C SER A 187 -17.05 -2.70 -10.84
N ASN A 188 -16.36 -2.23 -11.90
CA ASN A 188 -16.32 -0.82 -12.32
C ASN A 188 -15.95 0.17 -11.19
N LYS A 189 -15.29 -0.31 -10.13
CA LYS A 189 -15.06 0.47 -8.92
C LYS A 189 -14.03 1.56 -9.17
N ILE A 190 -14.40 2.78 -8.79
CA ILE A 190 -13.48 3.90 -8.66
C ILE A 190 -12.66 3.67 -7.39
N ARG A 191 -11.35 3.74 -7.52
CA ARG A 191 -10.41 3.59 -6.40
C ARG A 191 -9.42 4.73 -6.41
N GLU A 192 -8.98 5.10 -5.24
CA GLU A 192 -7.81 5.93 -5.07
C GLU A 192 -6.57 5.03 -4.98
N ILE A 193 -5.54 5.42 -5.71
CA ILE A 193 -4.23 4.79 -5.72
C ILE A 193 -3.21 5.83 -5.26
N VAL A 194 -2.28 5.38 -4.42
CA VAL A 194 -1.10 6.16 -4.03
C VAL A 194 0.15 5.40 -4.44
N ILE A 195 0.96 6.01 -5.28
CA ILE A 195 2.31 5.54 -5.61
C ILE A 195 3.28 6.23 -4.66
N LEU A 196 4.09 5.46 -3.93
CA LEU A 196 5.14 6.00 -3.06
C LEU A 196 6.53 5.73 -3.64
N PHE A 197 7.43 6.69 -3.44
CA PHE A 197 8.83 6.64 -3.86
C PHE A 197 9.74 6.54 -2.64
N ASP A 198 10.39 5.39 -2.47
CA ASP A 198 11.45 5.24 -1.47
C ASP A 198 12.80 5.61 -2.11
N SER A 199 13.24 6.85 -1.90
CA SER A 199 14.51 7.34 -2.46
C SER A 199 15.75 6.65 -1.90
N HIS A 200 15.68 6.07 -0.70
CA HIS A 200 16.80 5.40 -0.06
C HIS A 200 16.98 3.99 -0.65
N ALA A 201 15.88 3.23 -0.71
CA ALA A 201 15.89 1.88 -1.28
C ALA A 201 15.81 1.87 -2.82
N LYS A 202 15.44 3.00 -3.45
CA LYS A 202 15.12 3.14 -4.87
C LYS A 202 13.99 2.21 -5.32
N GLU A 203 12.94 2.15 -4.50
CA GLU A 203 11.78 1.28 -4.71
C GLU A 203 10.51 2.09 -4.95
N VAL A 204 9.63 1.55 -5.78
CA VAL A 204 8.28 2.09 -6.01
C VAL A 204 7.26 1.16 -5.35
N ARG A 205 6.26 1.77 -4.72
CA ARG A 205 5.23 1.06 -3.96
C ARG A 205 3.85 1.56 -4.34
N LEU A 206 2.87 0.67 -4.37
CA LEU A 206 1.50 0.98 -4.76
C LEU A 206 0.54 0.63 -3.64
N ILE A 207 -0.31 1.58 -3.27
CA ILE A 207 -1.29 1.43 -2.20
C ILE A 207 -2.68 1.64 -2.80
N TYR A 208 -3.59 0.71 -2.54
CA TYR A 208 -5.00 0.83 -2.95
C TYR A 208 -5.88 1.25 -1.79
N SER A 209 -6.38 2.48 -1.81
CA SER A 209 -7.40 2.92 -0.86
C SER A 209 -8.79 2.39 -1.27
N ARG A 210 -9.61 1.97 -0.30
CA ARG A 210 -10.96 1.44 -0.58
C ARG A 210 -11.85 2.54 -1.17
N SER A 211 -12.76 2.09 -2.04
CA SER A 211 -13.76 2.83 -2.82
C SER A 211 -14.08 4.23 -2.30
N VAL A 212 -13.80 5.23 -3.13
CA VAL A 212 -14.42 6.55 -2.99
C VAL A 212 -15.90 6.32 -3.31
N GLU A 213 -16.76 6.20 -2.29
CA GLU A 213 -18.19 6.30 -2.52
C GLU A 213 -18.42 7.63 -3.22
N ALA A 214 -19.03 7.58 -4.39
CA ALA A 214 -19.40 8.75 -5.17
C ALA A 214 -20.50 9.53 -4.43
N LYS A 215 -20.17 10.19 -3.31
CA LYS A 215 -20.95 11.32 -2.83
C LYS A 215 -20.57 12.52 -3.69
N ARG A 216 -21.28 12.60 -4.82
CA ARG A 216 -21.50 13.78 -5.68
C ARG A 216 -20.29 14.70 -5.84
N ILE A 217 -19.55 14.49 -6.92
CA ILE A 217 -18.96 15.60 -7.70
C ILE A 217 -20.14 16.38 -8.31
#